data_AF-A4IDH1-F1
#
_entry.id   AF-A4IDH1-F1
#
_cell.length_a   1.000
_cell.length_b   1.000
_cell.length_c   1.000
_cell.angle_alpha   90.00
_cell.angle_beta   90.00
_cell.angle_gamma   90.00
#
_symmetry.space_group_name_H-M   'P 1'
#
loop_
_entity.id
_entity.type
_entity.pdbx_description
1 polymer ?
#
loop_
_entity_poly.entity_id
_entity_poly.type
_entity_poly.pdbx_seq_one_letter_code
_entity_poly.pdbx_strand_id
1 'polypeptide(L)'
;MTESAEALQRRINYAIENQMAPPETNYISELLAASLALDNSNEQLRLLDYRWQTYLDKQYVQSQHLDEFLEGLVQHLLKKKPDRPLEELLLYLECERRQ
;
A
#
# COMPACT_ATOMS: atom_id res chain seq x y z
N MET A 1 23.05 -0.70 12.96
CA MET A 1 23.19 -2.17 12.95
C MET A 1 22.19 -2.68 11.93
N THR A 2 22.62 -3.42 10.91
CA THR A 2 21.69 -4.07 9.99
C THR A 2 21.33 -5.45 10.51
N GLU A 3 20.04 -5.79 10.41
CA GLU A 3 19.54 -7.09 10.81
C GLU A 3 19.83 -8.12 9.71
N SER A 4 19.98 -9.39 10.10
CA SER A 4 20.05 -10.47 9.10
C SER A 4 18.72 -10.59 8.34
N ALA A 5 18.76 -11.12 7.12
CA ALA A 5 17.55 -11.40 6.34
C ALA A 5 16.55 -12.28 7.12
N GLU A 6 17.04 -13.24 7.91
CA GLU A 6 16.21 -14.11 8.77
C GLU A 6 15.54 -13.35 9.93
N ALA A 7 16.20 -12.33 10.49
CA ALA A 7 15.61 -11.49 11.54
C ALA A 7 14.51 -10.59 10.95
N LEU A 8 14.76 -9.98 9.79
CA LEU A 8 13.76 -9.21 9.05
C LEU A 8 12.57 -10.08 8.65
N GLN A 9 12.82 -11.29 8.16
CA GLN A 9 11.76 -12.23 7.81
C GLN A 9 10.84 -12.53 8.99
N ARG A 10 11.41 -12.78 10.18
CA ARG A 10 10.61 -13.00 11.41
C ARG A 10 9.77 -11.79 11.77
N ARG A 11 10.33 -10.58 11.68
CA ARG A 11 9.59 -9.34 11.95
C ARG A 11 8.46 -9.10 10.96
N ILE A 12 8.73 -9.26 9.67
CA ILE A 12 7.73 -9.10 8.60
C ILE A 12 6.62 -10.13 8.75
N ASN A 13 6.95 -11.41 9.01
CA ASN A 13 5.95 -12.43 9.27
C ASN A 13 5.07 -12.07 10.47
N TYR A 14 5.68 -11.68 11.58
CA TYR A 14 4.96 -11.28 12.79
C TYR A 14 4.05 -10.06 12.54
N ALA A 15 4.54 -9.05 11.82
CA ALA A 15 3.77 -7.86 11.49
C ALA A 15 2.56 -8.18 10.60
N ILE A 16 2.74 -9.05 9.60
CA ILE A 16 1.65 -9.51 8.72
C ILE A 16 0.62 -10.32 9.50
N GLU A 17 1.06 -11.26 10.34
CA GLU A 17 0.18 -12.13 11.13
C GLU A 17 -0.66 -11.33 12.13
N ASN A 18 -0.10 -10.26 12.70
CA ASN A 18 -0.77 -9.42 13.69
C ASN A 18 -1.43 -8.17 13.09
N GLN A 19 -1.49 -8.06 11.75
CA GLN A 19 -2.08 -6.93 11.03
C GLN A 19 -1.59 -5.56 11.56
N MET A 20 -0.28 -5.42 11.76
CA MET A 20 0.30 -4.18 12.24
C MET A 20 0.05 -3.01 11.28
N ALA A 21 -0.10 -1.82 11.84
CA ALA A 21 -0.30 -0.56 11.13
C ALA A 21 0.87 0.41 11.42
N PRO A 22 0.92 1.59 10.77
CA PRO A 22 1.84 2.64 11.18
C PRO A 22 1.59 3.05 12.66
N PRO A 23 2.65 3.34 13.45
CA PRO A 23 4.04 3.55 13.04
C PRO A 23 4.92 2.29 12.97
N GLU A 24 4.49 1.14 13.49
CA GLU A 24 5.31 -0.08 13.58
C GLU A 24 5.76 -0.56 12.19
N THR A 25 4.87 -0.46 11.21
CA THR A 25 5.19 -0.79 9.82
C THR A 25 6.29 0.12 9.24
N ASN A 26 6.32 1.40 9.61
CA ASN A 26 7.31 2.34 9.10
C ASN A 26 8.72 1.97 9.56
N TYR A 27 8.85 1.57 10.83
CA TYR A 27 10.12 1.09 11.37
C TYR A 27 10.63 -0.15 10.62
N ILE A 28 9.75 -1.13 10.33
CA ILE A 28 10.13 -2.31 9.57
C ILE A 28 10.55 -1.94 8.14
N SER A 29 9.83 -1.02 7.49
CA SER A 29 10.18 -0.50 6.16
C SER A 29 11.57 0.14 6.14
N GLU A 30 11.92 0.94 7.15
CA GLU A 30 13.24 1.57 7.28
C GLU A 30 14.34 0.52 7.44
N LEU A 31 14.14 -0.50 8.27
CA LEU A 31 15.11 -1.59 8.45
C LEU A 31 15.33 -2.39 7.16
N LEU A 32 14.25 -2.66 6.42
CA LEU A 32 14.31 -3.39 5.16
C LEU A 32 15.01 -2.56 4.07
N ALA A 33 14.66 -1.28 3.95
CA ALA A 33 15.31 -0.35 3.02
C ALA A 33 16.80 -0.20 3.31
N ALA A 34 17.19 -0.08 4.59
CA ALA A 34 18.59 -0.02 5.00
C ALA A 34 19.35 -1.31 4.64
N SER A 35 18.69 -2.48 4.76
CA SER A 35 19.32 -3.77 4.45
C SER A 35 19.48 -3.98 2.95
N LEU A 36 18.48 -3.60 2.15
CA LEU A 36 18.56 -3.61 0.68
C LEU A 36 19.61 -2.62 0.14
N ALA A 37 19.77 -1.47 0.78
CA ALA A 37 20.80 -0.50 0.41
C ALA A 37 22.23 -1.06 0.58
N LEU A 38 22.43 -2.00 1.52
CA LEU A 38 23.72 -2.67 1.72
C LEU A 38 23.93 -3.86 0.78
N ASP A 39 22.89 -4.66 0.54
CA ASP A 39 22.97 -5.86 -0.30
C ASP A 39 21.72 -6.05 -1.16
N ASN A 40 21.61 -5.24 -2.21
CA ASN A 40 20.54 -5.34 -3.21
C ASN A 40 20.67 -6.59 -4.11
N SER A 41 21.78 -7.33 -4.02
CA SER A 41 21.95 -8.59 -4.76
C SER A 41 21.31 -9.78 -4.04
N ASN A 42 20.92 -9.60 -2.78
CA ASN A 42 20.30 -10.63 -1.95
C ASN A 42 18.86 -10.94 -2.40
N GLU A 43 18.67 -12.10 -3.01
CA GLU A 43 17.35 -12.56 -3.47
C GLU A 43 16.34 -12.70 -2.32
N GLN A 44 16.78 -13.12 -1.12
CA GLN A 44 15.89 -13.24 0.03
C GLN A 44 15.36 -11.87 0.47
N LEU A 45 16.23 -10.85 0.54
CA LEU A 45 15.79 -9.49 0.88
C LEU A 45 14.82 -8.92 -0.15
N ARG A 46 15.06 -9.16 -1.45
CA ARG A 46 14.17 -8.70 -2.52
C ARG A 46 12.80 -9.38 -2.48
N LEU A 47 12.75 -10.68 -2.18
CA LEU A 47 11.49 -11.41 -1.99
C LEU A 47 10.74 -10.92 -0.74
N LEU A 48 11.46 -10.63 0.36
CA LEU A 48 10.88 -10.04 1.56
C LEU A 48 10.29 -8.65 1.29
N ASP A 49 10.99 -7.81 0.52
CA ASP A 49 10.51 -6.50 0.11
C ASP A 49 9.23 -6.59 -0.71
N TYR A 50 9.22 -7.42 -1.74
CA TYR A 50 8.01 -7.64 -2.54
C TYR A 50 6.80 -8.05 -1.67
N ARG A 51 7.00 -9.00 -0.75
CA ARG A 51 5.95 -9.44 0.16
C ARG A 51 5.51 -8.32 1.12
N TRP A 52 6.46 -7.54 1.62
CA TRP A 52 6.18 -6.44 2.53
C TRP A 52 5.41 -5.30 1.85
N GLN A 53 5.86 -4.85 0.67
CA GLN A 53 5.13 -3.85 -0.13
C GLN A 53 3.72 -4.32 -0.47
N THR A 54 3.54 -5.59 -0.87
CA THR A 54 2.22 -6.17 -1.13
C THR A 54 1.30 -6.11 0.09
N TYR A 55 1.84 -6.31 1.30
CA TYR A 55 1.07 -6.18 2.54
C TYR A 55 0.68 -4.73 2.81
N LEU A 56 1.62 -3.79 2.68
CA LEU A 56 1.37 -2.36 2.89
C LEU A 56 0.37 -1.80 1.88
N ASP A 57 0.44 -2.19 0.62
CA ASP A 57 -0.50 -1.79 -0.43
C ASP A 57 -1.92 -2.25 -0.08
N LYS A 58 -2.09 -3.50 0.37
CA LYS A 58 -3.39 -4.02 0.81
C LYS A 58 -3.92 -3.28 2.03
N GLN A 59 -3.08 -3.00 3.02
CA GLN A 59 -3.44 -2.20 4.19
C GLN A 59 -3.88 -0.78 3.78
N TYR A 60 -3.19 -0.17 2.83
CA TYR A 60 -3.55 1.15 2.31
C TYR A 60 -4.91 1.12 1.60
N VAL A 61 -5.13 0.16 0.69
CA VAL A 61 -6.43 -0.03 0.01
C VAL A 61 -7.57 -0.18 1.01
N GLN A 62 -7.38 -1.01 2.03
CA GLN A 62 -8.39 -1.26 3.07
C GLN A 62 -8.63 -0.03 3.95
N SER A 63 -7.57 0.59 4.47
CA SER A 63 -7.69 1.73 5.40
C SER A 63 -8.25 2.99 4.75
N GLN A 64 -8.05 3.17 3.44
CA GLN A 64 -8.60 4.30 2.68
C GLN A 64 -9.92 3.95 1.98
N HIS A 65 -10.47 2.75 2.20
CA HIS A 65 -11.68 2.28 1.52
C HIS A 65 -11.63 2.47 0.00
N LEU A 66 -10.46 2.24 -0.62
CA LEU A 66 -10.26 2.55 -2.04
C LEU A 66 -11.17 1.73 -2.95
N ASP A 67 -11.50 0.51 -2.56
CA ASP A 67 -12.42 -0.34 -3.32
C ASP A 67 -13.82 0.31 -3.39
N GLU A 68 -14.34 0.80 -2.26
CA GLU A 68 -15.65 1.47 -2.17
C GLU A 68 -15.64 2.78 -2.95
N PHE A 69 -14.56 3.56 -2.83
CA PHE A 69 -14.38 4.81 -3.54
C PHE A 69 -14.34 4.60 -5.07
N LEU A 70 -13.55 3.64 -5.55
CA LEU A 70 -13.44 3.33 -6.97
C LEU A 70 -14.75 2.75 -7.52
N GLU A 71 -15.44 1.92 -6.75
CA GLU A 71 -16.78 1.45 -7.11
C GLU A 71 -17.76 2.61 -7.26
N GLY A 72 -17.83 3.53 -6.30
CA GLY A 72 -18.67 4.72 -6.36
C GLY A 72 -18.39 5.60 -7.58
N LEU A 73 -17.10 5.83 -7.87
CA LEU A 73 -16.63 6.58 -9.04
C LEU A 73 -17.05 5.92 -10.36
N VAL A 74 -16.89 4.60 -10.49
CA VAL A 74 -17.32 3.87 -11.70
C VAL A 74 -18.84 3.89 -11.85
N GLN A 75 -19.59 3.67 -10.77
CA GLN A 75 -21.05 3.72 -10.79
C GLN A 75 -21.55 5.12 -11.20
N HIS A 76 -20.90 6.18 -10.71
CA HIS A 76 -21.22 7.56 -11.09
C HIS A 76 -21.06 7.79 -12.59
N LEU A 77 -19.92 7.37 -13.17
CA LEU A 77 -19.68 7.47 -14.61
C LEU A 77 -20.67 6.65 -15.43
N LEU A 78 -20.95 5.40 -15.03
CA LEU A 78 -21.90 4.52 -15.74
C LEU A 78 -23.33 5.05 -15.69
N LYS A 79 -23.71 5.75 -14.61
CA LYS A 79 -25.01 6.39 -14.45
C LYS A 79 -25.14 7.66 -15.30
N LYS A 80 -24.10 8.51 -15.31
CA LYS A 80 -24.10 9.79 -16.03
C LYS A 80 -23.86 9.64 -17.54
N LYS A 81 -23.02 8.67 -17.92
CA LYS A 81 -22.52 8.45 -19.30
C LYS A 81 -22.12 9.76 -19.99
N PRO A 82 -21.26 10.59 -19.36
CA PRO A 82 -20.90 11.88 -19.92
C PRO A 82 -20.09 11.70 -21.20
N ASP A 83 -20.26 12.62 -22.16
CA ASP A 83 -19.41 12.67 -23.36
C ASP A 83 -17.94 13.00 -23.03
N ARG A 84 -17.71 13.55 -21.82
CA ARG A 84 -16.40 13.94 -21.29
C ARG A 84 -16.16 13.29 -19.93
N PRO A 85 -15.86 11.98 -19.88
CA PRO A 85 -15.71 11.24 -18.62
C PRO A 85 -14.60 11.78 -17.72
N LEU A 86 -13.49 12.29 -18.28
CA LEU A 86 -12.41 12.86 -17.47
C LEU A 86 -12.83 14.14 -16.73
N GLU A 87 -13.67 14.99 -17.34
CA GLU A 87 -14.19 16.20 -16.68
C GLU A 87 -15.15 15.81 -15.54
N GLU A 88 -16.02 14.83 -15.77
CA GLU A 88 -16.94 14.33 -14.74
C GLU A 88 -16.18 13.67 -13.57
N LEU A 89 -15.07 12.97 -13.84
CA LEU A 89 -14.19 12.43 -12.81
C LEU A 89 -13.61 13.53 -11.92
N LEU A 90 -13.10 14.62 -12.51
CA LEU A 90 -12.58 15.74 -11.74
C LEU A 90 -13.66 16.36 -10.84
N LEU A 91 -14.89 16.51 -11.36
CA LEU A 91 -16.02 16.99 -10.57
C LEU A 91 -16.38 16.04 -9.41
N TYR A 92 -16.39 14.73 -9.66
CA TYR A 92 -16.62 13.73 -8.62
C TYR A 92 -15.56 13.82 -7.51
N LEU A 93 -14.28 13.89 -7.88
CA LEU A 93 -13.16 14.04 -6.94
C LEU A 93 -13.27 15.33 -6.12
N GLU A 94 -13.69 16.43 -6.74
CA GLU A 94 -13.93 17.69 -6.02
C GLU A 94 -15.09 17.62 -5.04
N CYS A 95 -16.13 16.83 -5.34
CA CYS A 95 -17.25 16.58 -4.45
C CYS A 95 -16.83 15.74 -3.24
N GLU A 96 -16.10 14.65 -3.45
CA GLU A 96 -15.60 13.77 -2.38
C GLU A 96 -14.64 14.51 -1.43
N ARG A 97 -13.78 15.38 -1.96
CA ARG A 97 -12.87 16.20 -1.13
C ARG A 97 -13.59 17.14 -0.15
N ARG A 98 -14.85 17.49 -0.41
CA ARG A 98 -15.62 18.43 0.43
C ARG A 98 -16.45 17.73 1.51
N GLN A 99 -16.59 16.40 1.45
CA GLN A 99 -17.28 15.59 2.46
C GLN A 99 -16.34 15.28 3.63
#